data_AF-A0AA86HYC8-F1
#
_entry.id   AF-A0AA86HYC8-F1
#
_cell.length_a   1.000
_cell.length_b   1.000
_cell.length_c   1.000
_cell.angle_alpha   90.00
_cell.angle_beta   90.00
_cell.angle_gamma   90.00
#
_symmetry.space_group_name_H-M   'P 1'
#
loop_
_entity.id
_entity.type
_entity.pdbx_description
1 polymer ?
#
loop_
_entity_poly.entity_id
_entity_poly.type
_entity_poly.pdbx_seq_one_letter_code
_entity_poly.pdbx_strand_id
1 'polypeptide(L)' 'MQVIRFGTFEVCEHAARTGRNLQTGEGIMISASKVPAFKPGKGLKKALK' A
#
# COMPACT_ATOMS: atom_id res chain seq x y z
N MET A 1 -6.16 -11.02 5.13
CA MET A 1 -5.77 -12.03 6.13
C MET A 1 -5.53 -11.35 7.46
N GLN A 2 -6.25 -11.75 8.52
CA GLN A 2 -6.19 -11.11 9.83
C GLN A 2 -5.40 -11.99 10.82
N VAL A 3 -4.40 -11.40 11.48
CA VAL A 3 -3.58 -12.07 12.50
C VAL A 3 -3.84 -11.39 13.84
N ILE A 4 -4.53 -12.09 14.74
CA ILE A 4 -4.94 -11.59 16.04
C ILE A 4 -3.70 -11.09 16.82
N ARG A 5 -3.77 -9.88 17.38
CA ARG A 5 -2.69 -9.13 18.07
C ARG A 5 -1.55 -8.57 17.20
N PHE A 6 -1.37 -9.02 15.95
CA PHE A 6 -0.31 -8.53 15.06
C PHE A 6 -0.81 -7.46 14.07
N GLY A 7 -1.85 -7.74 13.30
CA GLY A 7 -2.37 -6.84 12.27
C GLY A 7 -3.13 -7.56 11.16
N THR A 8 -3.55 -6.80 10.15
CA THR A 8 -4.36 -7.30 9.04
C THR A 8 -3.72 -6.94 7.71
N PHE A 9 -3.60 -7.91 6.81
CA PHE A 9 -3.30 -7.67 5.40
C PHE A 9 -4.60 -7.48 4.63
N GLU A 10 -4.67 -6.40 3.88
CA GLU A 10 -5.76 -6.07 2.97
C GLU A 10 -5.23 -5.82 1.56
N VAL A 11 -6.11 -5.92 0.57
CA VAL A 11 -5.77 -5.58 -0.81
C VAL A 11 -6.29 -4.18 -1.07
N CYS A 12 -5.39 -3.24 -1.32
CA CYS A 12 -5.73 -1.90 -1.76
C CYS A 12 -5.74 -1.86 -3.29
N GLU A 13 -6.79 -1.30 -3.85
CA GLU A 13 -6.89 -1.07 -5.29
C GLU A 13 -6.41 0.33 -5.61
N HIS A 14 -5.41 0.45 -6.47
CA HIS A 14 -4.99 1.71 -7.05
C HIS A 14 -5.66 1.88 -8.40
N ALA A 15 -6.40 2.98 -8.56
CA ALA A 15 -6.97 3.36 -9.84
C ALA A 15 -5.88 3.72 -10.85
N ALA A 16 -6.20 3.52 -12.14
CA ALA A 16 -5.34 3.98 -13.22
C ALA A 16 -5.17 5.49 -13.14
N ARG A 17 -3.94 5.97 -13.29
CA ARG A 17 -3.61 7.39 -13.17
C ARG A 17 -2.43 7.76 -14.06
N THR A 18 -2.35 9.03 -14.42
CA THR A 18 -1.18 9.58 -15.11
C THR A 18 -0.11 9.90 -14.07
N GLY A 19 1.01 9.19 -14.14
CA GLY A 19 2.22 9.48 -13.38
C GLY A 19 3.21 10.30 -14.20
N ARG A 20 4.35 10.61 -13.57
CA ARG A 20 5.47 11.29 -14.22
C ARG A 20 6.73 10.47 -14.04
N ASN A 21 7.48 10.26 -15.12
CA ASN A 21 8.80 9.65 -15.03
C ASN A 21 9.73 10.63 -14.30
N LEU A 22 10.29 10.23 -13.16
CA LEU A 22 11.17 11.09 -12.36
C LEU A 22 12.50 11.41 -13.06
N GLN A 23 12.91 10.58 -14.02
CA GLN A 23 14.18 10.75 -14.74
C GLN A 23 14.05 11.64 -15.98
N THR A 24 12.94 11.55 -16.73
CA THR A 24 12.74 12.30 -17.99
C THR A 24 11.68 13.40 -17.90
N GLY A 25 10.84 13.37 -16.87
CA GLY A 25 9.74 14.30 -16.69
C GLY A 25 8.53 14.05 -17.60
N GLU A 26 8.55 13.02 -18.45
CA GLU A 26 7.44 12.66 -19.33
C GLU A 26 6.27 12.04 -18.57
N GLY A 27 5.06 12.22 -19.09
CA GLY A 27 3.86 11.59 -18.55
C GLY A 27 3.80 10.11 -18.89
N ILE A 28 3.61 9.26 -17.89
CA ILE A 28 3.44 7.81 -18.07
C ILE A 28 2.07 7.38 -17.56
N MET A 29 1.40 6.51 -18.30
CA MET A 29 0.15 5.92 -17.84
C MET A 29 0.45 4.78 -16.87
N ILE A 30 -0.04 4.89 -15.64
CA ILE A 30 0.06 3.85 -14.62
C ILE A 30 -1.29 3.11 -14.60
N SER A 31 -1.27 1.82 -14.95
CA SER A 31 -2.48 1.00 -14.96
C SER A 31 -3.05 0.79 -13.56
N ALA A 32 -4.34 0.45 -13.50
CA ALA A 32 -4.93 0.02 -12.24
C ALA A 32 -4.20 -1.22 -11.72
N SER A 33 -3.94 -1.27 -10.41
CA SER A 33 -3.19 -2.36 -9.79
C SER A 33 -3.73 -2.66 -8.41
N LYS A 34 -3.55 -3.92 -8.00
CA LYS A 34 -3.90 -4.38 -6.65
C LYS A 34 -2.61 -4.55 -5.88
N VAL A 35 -2.48 -3.84 -4.77
CA VAL A 35 -1.29 -3.92 -3.91
C VAL A 35 -1.67 -4.43 -2.52
N PRO A 36 -0.87 -5.31 -1.91
CA PRO A 36 -1.08 -5.70 -0.53
C PRO A 36 -0.70 -4.55 0.41
N ALA A 37 -1.60 -4.18 1.30
CA ALA A 37 -1.38 -3.23 2.38
C ALA A 37 -1.48 -3.91 3.74
N PHE A 38 -0.66 -3.48 4.69
CA PHE A 38 -0.67 -4.01 6.06
C PHE A 38 -1.14 -2.95 7.05
N LYS A 39 -2.18 -3.28 7.81
CA LYS A 39 -2.70 -2.50 8.93
C LYS A 39 -2.17 -3.08 10.25
N PRO A 40 -1.21 -2.41 10.93
CA PRO A 40 -0.65 -2.91 12.17
C PRO A 40 -1.68 -2.87 13.31
N GLY A 41 -1.76 -3.98 14.05
CA GLY A 41 -2.60 -4.15 15.21
C GLY A 41 -2.07 -3.43 16.45
N LYS A 42 -2.92 -3.32 17.48
CA LYS A 42 -2.58 -2.62 18.74
C LYS A 42 -1.35 -3.22 19.44
N GLY A 43 -1.13 -4.54 19.35
CA GLY A 43 0.02 -5.22 19.95
C GLY A 43 1.34 -4.76 19.33
N LEU A 44 1.43 -4.84 17.99
CA LEU A 44 2.62 -4.40 17.26
C LEU A 44 2.91 -2.91 17.45
N LYS A 45 1.89 -2.05 17.38
CA LYS A 45 2.06 -0.59 17.60
C LYS A 45 2.60 -0.24 18.98
N LYS A 46 2.28 -1.03 20.01
CA LYS A 46 2.77 -0.82 21.38
C LYS A 46 4.22 -1.26 21.56
N ALA A 47 4.66 -2.28 20.81
CA ALA A 47 6.03 -2.80 20.89
C ALA A 47 7.06 -1.92 20.14
N LEU A 48 6.59 -1.01 19.26
CA LEU A 48 7.43 -0.13 18.44
C LEU A 48 7.48 1.32 18.94
N LYS A 49 6.85 1.61 20.09
CA LYS A 49 7.01 2.89 20.81
C LYS A 49 8.12 2.75 21.84
#